data_AF-A0A3Q2VAV2-F1
#
_entry.id   AF-A0A3Q2VAV2-F1
#
_cell.length_a   1.000
_cell.length_b   1.000
_cell.length_c   1.000
_cell.angle_alpha   90.00
_cell.angle_beta   90.00
_cell.angle_gamma   90.00
#
_symmetry.space_group_name_H-M   'P 1'
#
loop_
_entity.id
_entity.type
_entity.pdbx_description
1 polymer ?
#
loop_
_entity_poly.entity_id
_entity_poly.type
_entity_poly.pdbx_seq_one_letter_code
_entity_poly.pdbx_strand_id
1 'polypeptide(L)'
;VILYLRDLNTSLPKLLEVIAEFHECSGYKLNIAKTQKIHFNYVPSKEIKEGFNINWKTKKIKYLGVFITRSPEILMIELNERTYI
;
A
#
# COMPACT_ATOMS: atom_id res chain seq x y z
N VAL A 1 -1.97 -4.06 9.26
CA VAL A 1 -1.69 -5.19 8.34
C VAL A 1 -0.95 -4.63 7.13
N ILE A 2 0.02 -5.37 6.59
CA ILE A 2 0.63 -5.10 5.27
C ILE A 2 0.23 -6.24 4.34
N LEU A 3 -0.04 -5.92 3.08
CA LEU A 3 -0.28 -6.89 2.02
C LEU A 3 0.67 -6.63 0.85
N TYR A 4 1.15 -7.70 0.23
CA TYR A 4 1.94 -7.66 -1.00
C TYR A 4 1.11 -8.19 -2.16
N LEU A 5 1.06 -7.43 -3.25
CA LEU A 5 0.35 -7.76 -4.49
C LEU A 5 1.37 -7.89 -5.62
N ARG A 6 1.41 -9.06 -6.27
CA ARG A 6 2.36 -9.35 -7.35
C ARG A 6 1.98 -8.65 -8.65
N ASP A 7 0.73 -8.79 -9.07
CA ASP A 7 0.19 -8.18 -10.29
C ASP A 7 -0.96 -7.23 -9.94
N LEU A 8 -0.68 -5.93 -9.99
CA LEU A 8 -1.65 -4.91 -9.60
C LEU A 8 -2.83 -4.78 -10.57
N ASN A 9 -2.72 -5.25 -11.81
CA ASN A 9 -3.83 -5.17 -12.77
C ASN A 9 -4.92 -6.20 -12.47
N THR A 10 -4.54 -7.38 -11.98
CA THR A 10 -5.46 -8.48 -11.69
C THR A 10 -5.79 -8.61 -10.21
N SER A 11 -4.79 -8.49 -9.33
CA SER A 11 -4.97 -8.75 -7.89
C SER A 11 -5.58 -7.58 -7.11
N LEU A 12 -5.35 -6.33 -7.53
CA LEU A 12 -5.93 -5.18 -6.84
C LEU A 12 -7.47 -5.14 -7.00
N PRO A 13 -8.06 -5.30 -8.20
CA PRO A 13 -9.51 -5.38 -8.34
C PRO A 13 -10.11 -6.51 -7.48
N LYS A 14 -9.53 -7.71 -7.50
CA LYS A 14 -10.02 -8.85 -6.70
C LYS A 14 -9.92 -8.58 -5.20
N LEU A 15 -8.85 -7.91 -4.74
CA LEU A 15 -8.72 -7.50 -3.34
C LEU A 15 -9.83 -6.54 -2.94
N LEU A 16 -10.15 -5.55 -3.78
CA LEU A 16 -11.20 -4.58 -3.49
C LEU A 16 -12.58 -5.23 -3.41
N GLU A 17 -12.85 -6.23 -4.25
CA GLU A 17 -14.07 -7.05 -4.20
C GLU A 17 -14.16 -7.80 -2.86
N VAL A 18 -13.10 -8.52 -2.45
CA VAL A 18 -13.08 -9.26 -1.17
C VAL A 18 -13.22 -8.31 0.03
N ILE A 19 -12.60 -7.13 -0.02
CA ILE A 19 -12.75 -6.12 1.04
C ILE A 19 -14.18 -5.59 1.10
N ALA A 20 -14.85 -5.43 -0.05
CA ALA A 20 -16.24 -5.00 -0.11
C ALA A 20 -17.17 -6.08 0.48
N GLU A 21 -16.98 -7.35 0.12
CA GLU A 21 -17.72 -8.47 0.72
C GLU A 21 -17.50 -8.55 2.23
N PHE A 22 -16.24 -8.45 2.68
CA PHE A 22 -15.91 -8.46 4.10
C PHE A 22 -16.52 -7.28 4.86
N HIS A 23 -16.58 -6.09 4.23
CA HIS A 23 -17.24 -4.92 4.80
C HIS A 23 -18.72 -5.20 5.10
N GLU A 24 -19.44 -5.80 4.16
CA GLU A 24 -20.86 -6.16 4.35
C GLU A 24 -21.04 -7.19 5.47
N CYS A 25 -20.16 -8.20 5.57
CA CYS A 25 -20.28 -9.24 6.60
C CYS A 25 -19.87 -8.79 8.01
N SER A 26 -18.87 -7.91 8.11
CA SER A 26 -18.23 -7.56 9.39
C SER A 26 -18.63 -6.20 9.95
N GLY A 27 -19.23 -5.33 9.13
CA GLY A 27 -19.53 -3.94 9.47
C GLY A 27 -18.29 -3.03 9.53
N TYR A 28 -17.09 -3.53 9.18
CA TYR A 28 -15.86 -2.73 9.14
C TYR A 28 -15.58 -2.20 7.74
N LYS A 29 -15.28 -0.89 7.63
CA LYS A 29 -14.93 -0.24 6.36
C LYS A 29 -13.45 0.06 6.26
N LEU A 30 -12.85 -0.22 5.10
CA LEU A 30 -11.48 0.19 4.80
C LEU A 30 -11.36 1.72 4.82
N ASN A 31 -10.43 2.25 5.60
CA ASN A 31 -10.13 3.68 5.61
C ASN A 31 -9.17 4.04 4.48
N ILE A 32 -9.74 4.32 3.31
CA ILE A 32 -9.02 4.68 2.08
C ILE A 32 -8.07 5.87 2.30
N ALA A 33 -8.45 6.86 3.11
CA ALA A 33 -7.62 8.03 3.40
C ALA A 33 -6.36 7.71 4.22
N LYS A 34 -6.39 6.66 5.05
CA LYS A 34 -5.23 6.16 5.82
C LYS A 34 -4.43 5.08 5.08
N THR A 35 -4.99 4.48 4.04
CA THR A 35 -4.32 3.45 3.24
C THR A 35 -3.14 4.06 2.46
N GLN A 36 -1.96 3.51 2.69
CA GLN A 36 -0.74 3.89 1.99
C GLN A 36 -0.30 2.76 1.05
N LYS A 37 0.40 3.11 -0.02
CA LYS A 37 0.99 2.16 -0.95
C LYS A 37 2.36 2.61 -1.45
N ILE A 38 3.13 1.62 -1.87
CA ILE A 38 4.27 1.75 -2.77
C ILE A 38 4.13 0.68 -3.85
N HIS A 39 4.57 0.97 -5.06
CA HIS A 39 4.61 0.02 -6.18
C HIS A 39 6.01 0.00 -6.78
N PHE A 40 6.38 -1.12 -7.37
CA PHE A 40 7.69 -1.34 -7.98
C PHE A 40 7.49 -1.61 -9.46
N ASN A 41 8.22 -0.91 -10.32
CA ASN A 41 8.21 -1.11 -11.78
C ASN A 41 6.80 -1.18 -12.39
N TYR A 42 5.87 -0.39 -11.87
CA TYR A 42 4.47 -0.41 -12.27
C TYR A 42 3.98 0.99 -12.59
N VAL A 43 3.32 1.13 -13.73
CA VAL A 43 2.64 2.37 -14.13
C VAL A 43 1.14 2.08 -14.14
N PRO A 44 0.38 2.60 -13.18
CA PRO A 44 -1.06 2.36 -13.13
C PRO A 44 -1.78 2.96 -14.34
N SER A 45 -2.68 2.17 -14.92
CA SER A 45 -3.60 2.62 -15.96
C SER A 45 -4.57 3.67 -15.43
N LYS A 46 -5.32 4.32 -16.32
CA LYS A 46 -6.32 5.33 -15.92
C LYS A 46 -7.43 4.69 -15.10
N GLU A 47 -7.90 3.52 -15.52
CA GLU A 47 -8.96 2.75 -14.88
C GLU A 47 -8.58 2.36 -13.45
N ILE A 48 -7.34 1.90 -13.23
CA ILE A 48 -6.82 1.57 -11.91
C ILE A 48 -6.71 2.81 -11.01
N LYS A 49 -6.35 3.97 -11.56
CA LYS A 49 -6.27 5.23 -10.79
C LYS A 49 -7.65 5.71 -10.35
N GLU A 50 -8.63 5.61 -11.24
CA GLU A 50 -10.00 6.06 -11.00
C GLU A 50 -10.75 5.10 -10.06
N GLY A 51 -10.58 3.79 -10.25
CA GLY A 51 -11.20 2.77 -9.38
C GLY A 51 -10.59 2.70 -7.98
N PHE A 52 -9.33 3.10 -7.81
CA PHE A 52 -8.67 3.15 -6.51
C PHE A 52 -8.02 4.51 -6.24
N ASN A 53 -8.86 5.45 -5.80
CA ASN A 53 -8.50 6.82 -5.49
C ASN A 53 -7.67 6.95 -4.21
N ILE A 54 -6.41 6.51 -4.29
CA ILE A 54 -5.39 6.76 -3.27
C ILE A 54 -4.14 7.38 -3.91
N ASN A 55 -3.26 7.96 -3.10
CA ASN A 55 -2.06 8.62 -3.60
C ASN A 55 -1.10 7.64 -4.33
N TRP A 56 -1.01 7.77 -5.66
CA TRP A 56 -0.12 6.97 -6.51
C TRP A 56 1.32 7.50 -6.58
N LYS A 57 1.58 8.71 -6.12
CA LYS A 57 2.91 9.36 -6.19
C LYS A 57 3.81 9.03 -4.99
N THR A 58 3.29 8.29 -4.01
CA THR A 58 3.99 7.94 -2.78
C THR A 58 5.24 7.09 -3.04
N LYS A 59 6.37 7.52 -2.47
CA LYS A 59 7.67 6.84 -2.56
C LYS A 59 8.02 6.00 -1.33
N LYS A 60 7.34 6.22 -0.20
CA LYS A 60 7.54 5.52 1.07
C LYS A 60 6.23 5.32 1.82
N ILE A 61 6.10 4.24 2.56
CA ILE A 61 4.99 4.03 3.51
C ILE A 61 5.52 3.98 4.93
N LYS A 62 4.73 4.40 5.92
CA LYS A 62 5.06 4.22 7.33
C LYS A 62 4.34 3.01 7.91
N TYR A 63 5.07 2.08 8.50
CA TYR A 63 4.52 0.91 9.18
C TYR A 63 5.23 0.67 10.51
N LEU A 64 4.46 0.60 11.60
CA LEU A 64 4.97 0.39 12.96
C LEU A 64 6.15 1.31 13.33
N GLY A 65 6.12 2.55 12.83
CA GLY A 65 7.17 3.54 13.08
C GLY A 65 8.34 3.53 12.09
N VAL A 66 8.46 2.51 11.24
CA VAL A 66 9.52 2.40 10.22
C VAL A 66 9.02 2.90 8.86
N PHE A 67 9.85 3.64 8.14
CA PHE A 67 9.57 4.00 6.75
C PHE A 67 10.07 2.90 5.82
N ILE A 68 9.13 2.27 5.10
CA ILE A 68 9.43 1.31 4.06
C ILE A 68 9.54 2.07 2.73
N THR A 69 10.70 1.95 2.09
CA THR A 69 11.05 2.65 0.85
C THR A 69 11.25 1.67 -0.30
N ARG A 70 11.30 2.18 -1.53
CA ARG A 70 11.60 1.35 -2.71
C ARG A 70 13.08 0.96 -2.80
N SER A 71 13.97 1.78 -2.25
CA SER A 71 15.41 1.48 -2.18
C SER A 71 15.71 0.69 -0.91
N PRO A 72 16.36 -0.49 -1.02
CA PRO A 72 16.87 -1.23 0.13
C PRO A 72 17.91 -0.45 0.94
N GLU A 73 18.73 0.35 0.27
CA GLU A 73 19.78 1.16 0.90
C GLU A 73 19.16 2.21 1.84
N ILE A 74 18.13 2.91 1.36
CA ILE A 74 17.41 3.91 2.17
C ILE A 74 16.69 3.23 3.34
N LEU A 75 16.12 2.05 3.12
CA LEU A 75 15.50 1.28 4.18
C LEU A 75 16.51 0.90 5.27
N MET A 76 17.73 0.49 4.87
CA MET A 76 18.81 0.16 5.80
C MET A 76 19.23 1.38 6.65
N ILE A 77 19.29 2.57 6.05
CA ILE A 77 19.59 3.82 6.76
C ILE A 77 18.49 4.13 7.79
N GLU A 78 17.22 4.08 7.38
CA GLU A 78 16.07 4.33 8.26
C GLU A 78 16.00 3.33 9.44
N LEU A 79 16.43 2.09 9.23
CA LEU A 79 16.55 1.09 10.29
C LEU A 79 17.73 1.38 11.22
N ASN A 80 18.88 1.79 10.68
CA ASN A 80 20.06 2.08 11.48
C ASN A 80 19.87 3.32 12.37
N GLU A 81 19.22 4.38 11.88
CA GLU A 81 18.90 5.57 12.69
C GLU A 81 17.99 5.26 13.89
N ARG A 82 17.19 4.18 13.82
CA ARG A 82 16.37 3.70 14.93
C ARG A 82 17.15 2.95 16.01
N THR A 83 18.27 2.32 15.66
CA THR A 83 19.06 1.49 16.58
C THR A 83 19.94 2.32 17.53
N TYR A 84 20.08 3.63 17.27
CA TYR A 84 20.87 4.56 18.08
C TYR A 84 20.02 5.42 19.04
N ILE A 85 18.76 5.04 19.30
CA ILE A 85 17.85 5.67 20.27
C ILE A 85 17.54 4.71 21.40
#